data_AF-A0A376RNJ7-F1
#
_entry.id   AF-A0A376RNJ7-F1
#
_cell.length_a   1.000
_cell.length_b   1.000
_cell.length_c   1.000
_cell.angle_alpha   90.00
_cell.angle_beta   90.00
_cell.angle_gamma   90.00
#
_symmetry.space_group_name_H-M   'P 1'
#
loop_
_entity.id
_entity.type
_entity.pdbx_description
1 polymer ?
#
loop_
_entity_poly.entity_id
_entity_poly.type
_entity_poly.pdbx_seq_one_letter_code
_entity_poly.pdbx_strand_id
1 'polypeptide(L)'
;MYQDKILVRQLGLQPYEPISQAMHEFTDTRDDSTLDEIWLVEHYPVFTQGQAGKAEHILMPGDIPVIQSDRGGQVTYHGPGQQVMYVLLNLKRRKLGVRETGDLA
;
A
#
# COMPACT_ATOMS: atom_id res chain seq x y z
N MET A 1 -21.36 16.96 -0.44
CA MET A 1 -21.80 15.77 0.33
C MET A 1 -21.20 14.44 -0.16
N TYR A 2 -20.37 14.39 -1.21
CA TYR A 2 -19.66 13.15 -1.61
C TYR A 2 -18.33 12.91 -0.88
N GLN A 3 -17.93 13.80 0.02
CA GLN A 3 -16.63 13.75 0.71
C GLN A 3 -16.48 12.56 1.68
N ASP A 4 -17.58 11.90 2.05
CA ASP A 4 -17.57 10.85 3.09
C ASP A 4 -17.63 9.44 2.53
N LYS A 5 -17.86 9.25 1.23
CA LYS A 5 -17.95 7.91 0.64
C LYS A 5 -16.56 7.39 0.28
N ILE A 6 -16.28 6.17 0.76
CA ILE A 6 -15.07 5.40 0.42
C ILE A 6 -15.53 4.12 -0.25
N LEU A 7 -14.93 3.78 -1.40
CA LEU A 7 -15.17 2.49 -2.03
C LEU A 7 -14.23 1.45 -1.43
N VAL A 8 -14.76 0.32 -1.00
CA VAL A 8 -13.96 -0.82 -0.53
C VAL A 8 -13.90 -1.86 -1.64
N ARG A 9 -12.69 -2.21 -2.09
CA ARG A 9 -12.46 -3.26 -3.07
C ARG A 9 -11.93 -4.51 -2.38
N GLN A 10 -12.59 -5.64 -2.63
CA GLN A 10 -12.11 -6.97 -2.23
C GLN A 10 -11.46 -7.62 -3.45
N LEU A 11 -10.12 -7.70 -3.44
CA LEU A 11 -9.34 -8.15 -4.60
C LEU A 11 -8.92 -9.63 -4.51
N GLY A 12 -9.03 -10.24 -3.32
CA GLY A 12 -8.63 -11.62 -3.07
C GLY A 12 -7.11 -11.82 -3.16
N LEU A 13 -6.68 -13.02 -3.53
CA LEU A 13 -5.28 -13.39 -3.68
C LEU A 13 -4.71 -12.91 -5.03
N GLN A 14 -3.71 -12.03 -5.00
CA GLN A 14 -3.15 -11.39 -6.20
C GLN A 14 -1.61 -11.32 -6.19
N PRO A 15 -0.96 -11.31 -7.36
CA PRO A 15 0.46 -10.97 -7.45
C PRO A 15 0.70 -9.53 -6.99
N TYR A 16 1.87 -9.24 -6.40
CA TYR A 16 2.16 -7.93 -5.82
C TYR A 16 2.30 -6.82 -6.88
N GLU A 17 3.12 -7.03 -7.91
CA GLU A 17 3.45 -6.02 -8.93
C GLU A 17 2.23 -5.42 -9.64
N PRO A 18 1.27 -6.20 -10.17
CA PRO A 18 0.09 -5.64 -10.82
C PRO A 18 -0.76 -4.77 -9.89
N ILE A 19 -0.84 -5.13 -8.60
CA ILE A 19 -1.59 -4.35 -7.61
C ILE A 19 -0.84 -3.06 -7.29
N SER A 20 0.48 -3.11 -7.13
CA SER A 20 1.32 -1.92 -6.97
C SER A 20 1.17 -0.96 -8.15
N GLN A 21 1.24 -1.47 -9.38
CA GLN A 21 1.07 -0.69 -10.61
C GLN A 21 -0.33 -0.06 -10.69
N ALA A 22 -1.38 -0.83 -10.38
CA ALA A 22 -2.74 -0.31 -10.37
C ALA A 22 -2.95 0.80 -9.31
N MET A 23 -2.28 0.71 -8.15
CA MET A 23 -2.31 1.78 -7.15
C MET A 23 -1.63 3.06 -7.64
N HIS A 24 -0.50 2.94 -8.34
CA HIS A 24 0.17 4.07 -8.98
C HIS A 24 -0.73 4.72 -10.03
N GLU A 25 -1.26 3.93 -10.96
CA GLU A 25 -2.17 4.42 -12.00
C GLU A 25 -3.40 5.11 -11.42
N PHE A 26 -4.06 4.48 -10.43
CA PHE A 26 -5.18 5.08 -9.73
C PHE A 26 -4.82 6.43 -9.10
N THR A 27 -3.63 6.53 -8.49
CA THR A 27 -3.16 7.75 -7.83
C THR A 27 -2.80 8.85 -8.82
N ASP A 28 -2.25 8.48 -9.98
CA ASP A 28 -1.78 9.39 -11.02
C ASP A 28 -2.93 9.94 -11.87
N THR A 29 -3.97 9.14 -12.13
CA THR A 29 -5.08 9.52 -13.00
C THR A 29 -6.31 10.06 -12.27
N ARG A 30 -6.33 10.00 -10.92
CA ARG A 30 -7.49 10.51 -10.15
C ARG A 30 -7.65 12.02 -10.27
N ASP A 31 -8.91 12.44 -10.23
CA ASP A 31 -9.31 13.85 -10.17
C ASP A 31 -10.13 14.15 -8.90
N ASP A 32 -10.62 15.38 -8.77
CA ASP A 32 -11.41 15.82 -7.63
C ASP A 32 -12.75 15.06 -7.48
N SER A 33 -13.24 14.43 -8.56
CA SER A 33 -14.47 13.64 -8.58
C SER A 33 -14.25 12.16 -8.25
N THR A 34 -13.01 11.68 -8.37
CA THR A 34 -12.64 10.29 -8.11
C THR A 34 -12.80 9.97 -6.62
N LEU A 35 -13.60 8.97 -6.27
CA LEU A 35 -13.81 8.56 -4.88
C LEU A 35 -12.52 7.98 -4.29
N ASP A 36 -12.33 8.18 -2.98
CA ASP A 36 -11.24 7.49 -2.29
C ASP A 36 -11.54 5.99 -2.16
N GLU A 37 -10.49 5.18 -2.11
CA GLU A 37 -10.64 3.73 -2.10
C GLU A 37 -9.80 3.06 -1.01
N ILE A 38 -10.30 1.93 -0.51
CA ILE A 38 -9.56 0.99 0.33
C ILE A 38 -9.54 -0.34 -0.40
N TRP A 39 -8.34 -0.87 -0.65
CA TRP A 39 -8.17 -2.15 -1.33
C TRP A 39 -7.73 -3.19 -0.31
N LEU A 40 -8.51 -4.27 -0.25
CA LEU A 40 -8.24 -5.43 0.57
C LEU A 40 -7.75 -6.56 -0.35
N VAL A 41 -6.52 -7.01 -0.11
CA VAL A 41 -5.83 -7.98 -0.95
C VAL A 41 -4.98 -8.92 -0.09
N GLU A 42 -4.83 -10.15 -0.53
CA GLU A 42 -3.78 -11.06 -0.06
C GLU A 42 -2.77 -11.23 -1.19
N HIS A 43 -1.50 -11.46 -0.87
CA HIS A 43 -0.47 -11.66 -1.88
C HIS A 43 0.05 -13.09 -1.91
N TYR A 44 0.45 -13.55 -3.10
CA TYR A 44 1.37 -14.68 -3.19
C TYR A 44 2.66 -14.35 -2.43
N PRO A 45 3.41 -15.38 -1.96
CA PRO A 45 4.66 -15.16 -1.21
C PRO A 45 5.58 -14.15 -1.90
N VAL A 46 5.91 -13.07 -1.21
CA VAL A 46 6.76 -11.99 -1.73
C VAL A 46 7.46 -11.26 -0.59
N PHE A 47 8.72 -10.91 -0.79
CA PHE A 47 9.41 -9.92 0.01
C PHE A 47 9.32 -8.56 -0.68
N THR A 48 8.93 -7.52 0.05
CA THR A 48 8.97 -6.14 -0.45
C THR A 48 10.01 -5.35 0.33
N GLN A 49 10.84 -4.57 -0.36
CA GLN A 49 11.85 -3.71 0.24
C GLN A 49 11.42 -2.26 0.09
N GLY A 50 11.16 -1.58 1.21
CA GLY A 50 10.86 -0.14 1.21
C GLY A 50 12.11 0.71 1.00
N GLN A 51 11.91 2.03 0.84
CA GLN A 51 12.97 3.00 0.53
C GLN A 51 14.09 3.09 1.58
N ALA A 52 13.81 2.74 2.84
CA ALA A 52 14.80 2.72 3.92
C ALA A 52 15.46 1.33 4.08
N GLY A 53 15.06 0.35 3.27
CA GLY A 53 15.65 -0.98 3.27
C GLY A 53 17.00 -0.99 2.56
N LYS A 54 17.99 -1.65 3.14
CA LYS A 54 19.23 -2.01 2.46
C LYS A 54 19.09 -3.41 1.86
N ALA A 55 19.64 -3.61 0.66
CA ALA A 55 19.61 -4.91 -0.02
C ALA A 55 20.23 -6.04 0.84
N GLU A 56 21.15 -5.67 1.73
CA GLU A 56 21.87 -6.54 2.67
C GLU A 56 20.97 -7.17 3.75
N HIS A 57 19.74 -6.67 3.96
CA HIS A 57 18.84 -7.18 5.00
C HIS A 57 18.04 -8.41 4.56
N ILE A 58 18.21 -8.88 3.33
CA ILE A 58 17.53 -10.06 2.80
C ILE A 58 18.49 -11.24 2.87
N LEU A 59 18.45 -11.94 4.00
CA LEU A 59 19.23 -13.16 4.21
C LEU A 59 18.47 -14.33 3.57
N MET A 60 18.85 -14.70 2.35
CA MET A 60 18.43 -15.93 1.65
C MET A 60 16.92 -16.04 1.37
N PRO A 61 16.38 -15.32 0.36
CA PRO A 61 14.95 -15.36 0.04
C PRO A 61 14.46 -16.70 -0.56
N GLY A 62 15.37 -17.62 -0.90
CA GLY A 62 15.03 -18.84 -1.63
C GLY A 62 14.44 -18.48 -3.00
N ASP A 63 13.30 -19.10 -3.34
CA ASP A 63 12.57 -18.85 -4.59
C ASP A 63 11.52 -17.73 -4.48
N ILE A 64 11.41 -17.08 -3.31
CA ILE A 64 10.42 -16.01 -3.10
C ILE A 64 10.94 -14.71 -3.74
N PRO A 65 10.15 -14.05 -4.61
CA PRO A 65 10.57 -12.82 -5.25
C PRO A 65 10.79 -11.70 -4.23
N VAL A 66 11.82 -10.89 -4.47
CA VAL A 66 12.09 -9.65 -3.75
C VAL A 66 11.80 -8.48 -4.68
N ILE A 67 10.86 -7.62 -4.29
CA ILE A 67 10.39 -6.51 -5.12
C ILE A 67 10.66 -5.19 -4.40
N GLN A 68 11.21 -4.21 -5.12
CA GLN A 68 11.39 -2.85 -4.59
C GLN A 68 10.03 -2.16 -4.51
N SER A 69 9.77 -1.51 -3.38
CA SER A 69 8.56 -0.75 -3.11
C SER A 69 8.92 0.69 -2.77
N ASP A 70 8.04 1.61 -3.13
CA ASP A 70 8.13 3.04 -2.80
C ASP A 70 7.72 3.36 -1.35
N ARG A 71 7.21 2.37 -0.59
CA ARG A 71 6.83 2.54 0.82
C ARG A 71 8.03 2.87 1.70
N GLY A 72 7.76 3.55 2.82
CA GLY A 72 8.72 3.71 3.90
C GLY A 72 9.07 2.38 4.60
N GLY A 73 10.15 2.38 5.37
CA GLY A 73 10.58 1.23 6.17
C GLY A 73 11.51 0.28 5.43
N GLN A 74 11.84 -0.84 6.09
CA GLN A 74 12.80 -1.84 5.63
C GLN A 74 12.10 -2.94 4.79
N VAL A 75 12.59 -4.18 4.87
CA VAL A 75 12.02 -5.36 4.20
C VAL A 75 10.83 -5.90 4.99
N THR A 76 9.80 -6.39 4.31
CA THR A 76 8.70 -7.17 4.91
C THR A 76 8.28 -8.31 4.00
N TYR A 77 7.59 -9.31 4.56
CA TYR A 77 7.03 -10.45 3.85
C TYR A 77 5.49 -10.35 3.77
N HIS A 78 4.95 -10.74 2.61
CA HIS A 78 3.53 -10.98 2.40
C HIS A 78 3.29 -12.38 1.84
N GLY A 79 2.15 -12.98 2.19
CA GLY A 79 1.77 -14.31 1.72
C GLY A 79 0.29 -14.64 1.99
N PRO A 80 -0.20 -15.79 1.50
CA PRO A 80 -1.58 -16.21 1.72
C PRO A 80 -1.93 -16.30 3.22
N GLY A 81 -3.13 -15.89 3.58
CA GLY A 81 -3.63 -15.76 4.96
C GLY A 81 -3.28 -14.41 5.62
N GLN A 82 -2.46 -13.57 4.98
CA GLN A 82 -2.17 -12.21 5.46
C GLN A 82 -3.01 -11.20 4.69
N GLN A 83 -4.06 -10.66 5.33
CA GLN A 83 -4.85 -9.57 4.77
C GLN A 83 -4.03 -8.27 4.75
N VAL A 84 -3.76 -7.75 3.56
CA VAL A 84 -3.17 -6.44 3.34
C VAL A 84 -4.27 -5.43 3.01
N MET A 85 -4.12 -4.22 3.52
CA MET A 85 -5.04 -3.11 3.27
C MET A 85 -4.26 -1.91 2.71
N TYR A 86 -4.58 -1.51 1.48
CA TYR A 86 -4.05 -0.31 0.86
C TYR A 86 -5.08 0.82 0.93
N VAL A 87 -4.68 1.95 1.51
CA VAL A 87 -5.55 3.09 1.80
C VAL A 87 -5.22 4.23 0.84
N LEU A 88 -6.03 4.38 -0.21
CA LEU A 88 -5.81 5.30 -1.32
C LEU A 88 -6.69 6.54 -1.14
N LEU A 89 -6.26 7.44 -0.25
CA LEU A 89 -7.00 8.66 0.10
C LEU A 89 -6.37 9.92 -0.52
N ASN A 90 -7.21 10.88 -0.89
CA ASN A 90 -6.79 12.26 -1.12
C ASN A 90 -6.87 13.04 0.20
N LEU A 91 -5.73 13.10 0.92
CA LEU A 91 -5.63 13.75 2.23
C LEU A 91 -5.96 15.25 2.18
N LYS A 92 -5.59 15.96 1.10
CA LYS A 92 -5.91 17.39 0.93
C LYS A 92 -7.42 17.61 0.88
N ARG A 93 -8.13 16.82 0.07
CA ARG A 93 -9.60 16.87 -0.03
C ARG A 93 -10.28 16.55 1.29
N ARG A 94 -9.68 15.66 2.09
CA ARG A 94 -10.15 15.29 3.44
C ARG A 94 -9.68 16.23 4.55
N LYS A 95 -8.86 17.23 4.24
CA LYS A 95 -8.23 18.13 5.23
C LYS A 95 -7.46 17.39 6.34
N LEU A 96 -6.88 16.23 6.01
CA LEU A 96 -6.06 15.44 6.92
C LEU A 96 -4.60 15.86 6.78
N GLY A 97 -3.97 16.27 7.89
CA GLY A 97 -2.54 16.53 7.96
C GLY A 97 -1.75 15.27 8.32
N VAL A 98 -0.51 15.16 7.85
CA VAL A 98 0.41 14.03 8.16
C VAL A 98 0.93 14.10 9.62
N ARG A 99 0.58 15.15 10.38
CA ARG A 99 0.99 15.37 11.77
C ARG A 99 -0.19 15.80 12.64
N GLU A 100 -0.86 14.82 13.23
CA GLU A 100 -1.48 14.95 14.56
C GLU A 100 -0.91 13.84 15.44
N THR A 101 0.42 13.77 15.56
CA THR A 101 1.02 13.12 16.72
C THR A 101 0.93 14.16 17.83
N GLY A 102 -0.08 14.05 18.69
CA GLY A 102 -0.08 14.77 19.95
C GLY A 102 1.18 14.40 20.70
N ASP A 103 1.98 15.39 21.04
CA ASP A 103 2.94 15.28 22.13
C ASP A 103 2.17 14.79 23.38
N LEU A 104 2.29 13.50 23.66
CA LEU A 104 2.10 12.98 25.00
C LEU A 104 3.51 12.88 25.58
N ALA A 105 3.73 13.74 26.57
CA ALA A 105 4.86 13.87 27.49
C ALA A 105 5.77 12.64 27.63
#